data_AF-A0A098E6P4-F1
#
_entry.id   AF-A0A098E6P4-F1
#
_cell.length_a   1.000
_cell.length_b   1.000
_cell.length_c   1.000
_cell.angle_alpha   90.00
_cell.angle_beta   90.00
_cell.angle_gamma   90.00
#
_symmetry.space_group_name_H-M   'P 1'
#
loop_
_entity.id
_entity.type
_entity.pdbx_description
1 polymer ?
#
loop_
_entity_poly.entity_id
_entity_poly.type
_entity_poly.pdbx_seq_one_letter_code
_entity_poly.pdbx_strand_id
1 'polypeptide(L)'
;MTVLYSPPEWTLYPLFFLIFFTSIFYLFVFLKKEKDIKDMNLPCDICIIIPAKNVRKTLKKCVESIILQEYNGKISVLIVDDASEDDTVKIAEDLKKNYIQNNRNIEILNRTESNNIKSTVINFGLNYIFSRENIPELIGTLDADSFLGKDVLKNAVLRFNDKKIMVVTSWMVPENKKNFWTRMQKIEYMMVSFFRYLLEKVQALCIAPAFHIFRSEFF
;
A
#
# COMPACT_ATOMS: atom_id res chain seq x y z
N MET A 1 39.33 30.31 23.04
CA MET A 1 38.98 30.44 21.61
C MET A 1 39.33 29.14 20.92
N THR A 2 38.33 28.28 20.69
CA THR A 2 38.52 27.05 19.91
C THR A 2 38.48 27.44 18.44
N VAL A 3 39.63 27.41 17.77
CA VAL A 3 39.72 27.67 16.32
C VAL A 3 39.08 26.47 15.62
N LEU A 4 37.88 26.65 15.07
CA LEU A 4 37.24 25.65 14.22
C LEU A 4 38.07 25.52 12.93
N TYR A 5 38.77 24.39 12.78
CA TYR A 5 39.53 24.07 11.58
C TYR A 5 38.55 23.93 10.41
N SER A 6 38.66 24.82 9.42
CA SER A 6 37.85 24.74 8.21
C SER A 6 38.43 23.64 7.30
N PRO A 7 37.60 22.76 6.72
CA PRO A 7 38.09 21.75 5.80
C PRO A 7 38.76 22.40 4.58
N PRO A 8 39.76 21.76 3.94
CA PRO A 8 40.41 22.31 2.76
C PRO A 8 39.41 22.52 1.61
N GLU A 9 39.53 23.63 0.89
CA GLU A 9 38.62 24.00 -0.21
C GLU A 9 38.48 22.91 -1.27
N TRP A 10 39.53 22.13 -1.52
CA TRP A 10 39.50 21.07 -2.51
C TRP A 10 38.51 19.94 -2.19
N THR A 11 38.14 19.76 -0.91
CA THR A 11 37.12 18.78 -0.48
C THR A 11 35.71 19.17 -0.91
N LEU A 12 35.47 20.45 -1.25
CA LEU A 12 34.18 20.92 -1.72
C LEU A 12 33.90 20.52 -3.17
N TYR A 13 34.92 20.44 -4.03
CA TYR A 13 34.75 20.06 -5.44
C TYR A 13 34.09 18.69 -5.66
N PRO A 14 34.54 17.58 -5.02
CA PRO A 14 33.87 16.29 -5.19
C PRO A 14 32.44 16.31 -4.64
N LEU A 15 32.17 17.05 -3.56
CA LEU A 15 30.82 17.22 -3.01
C LEU A 15 29.90 17.95 -3.99
N PHE A 16 30.35 19.08 -4.56
CA PHE A 16 29.62 19.82 -5.58
C PHE A 16 29.38 18.99 -6.83
N PHE A 17 30.40 18.25 -7.30
CA PHE A 17 30.26 17.35 -8.43
C PHE A 17 29.21 16.27 -8.16
N LEU A 18 29.24 15.64 -6.98
CA LEU A 18 28.27 14.61 -6.61
C LEU A 18 26.84 15.17 -6.55
N ILE A 19 26.63 16.34 -5.94
CA ILE A 19 25.32 16.99 -5.87
C ILE A 19 24.82 17.36 -7.27
N PHE A 20 25.68 17.96 -8.10
CA PHE A 20 25.32 18.36 -9.46
C PHE A 20 25.00 17.15 -10.34
N PHE A 21 25.85 16.13 -10.31
CA PHE A 21 25.67 14.88 -11.05
C PHE A 21 24.37 14.18 -10.64
N THR A 22 24.13 14.01 -9.33
CA THR A 22 22.89 13.39 -8.82
C THR A 22 21.65 14.20 -9.19
N SER A 23 21.72 15.53 -9.12
CA SER A 23 20.61 16.41 -9.53
C SER A 23 20.28 16.27 -11.01
N ILE A 24 21.29 16.29 -11.88
CA ILE A 24 21.11 16.09 -13.32
C ILE A 24 20.57 14.69 -13.62
N PHE A 25 21.11 13.66 -12.95
CA PHE A 25 20.63 12.29 -13.09
C PHE A 25 19.14 12.20 -12.76
N TYR A 26 18.70 12.71 -11.61
CA TYR A 26 17.28 12.69 -11.23
C TYR A 26 16.40 13.57 -12.12
N LEU A 27 16.92 14.67 -12.68
CA LEU A 27 16.21 15.47 -13.68
C LEU A 27 15.94 14.65 -14.95
N PHE A 28 16.93 13.94 -15.48
CA PHE A 28 16.73 13.06 -16.64
C PHE A 28 15.76 11.93 -16.34
N VAL A 29 15.84 11.33 -15.15
CA VAL A 29 14.87 10.32 -14.70
C VAL A 29 13.46 10.91 -14.64
N PHE A 30 13.30 12.11 -14.09
CA PHE A 30 12.01 12.80 -14.02
C PHE A 30 11.44 13.06 -15.42
N LEU A 31 12.26 13.53 -16.37
CA LEU A 31 11.87 13.82 -17.74
C LEU A 31 11.58 12.58 -18.60
N LYS A 32 11.99 11.39 -18.16
CA LYS A 32 11.69 10.14 -18.87
C LYS A 32 10.17 9.97 -19.00
N LYS A 33 9.70 9.90 -20.26
CA LYS A 33 8.27 9.74 -20.58
C LYS A 33 7.74 8.42 -20.01
N GLU A 34 6.54 8.48 -19.44
CA GLU A 34 5.83 7.28 -19.01
C GLU A 34 5.30 6.49 -20.20
N LYS A 35 5.11 5.19 -20.00
CA LYS A 35 4.35 4.38 -20.96
C LYS A 35 2.89 4.76 -20.84
N ASP A 36 2.24 5.01 -21.97
CA ASP A 36 0.80 5.24 -22.01
C ASP A 36 0.08 3.98 -21.48
N ILE A 37 -0.67 4.15 -20.40
CA ILE A 37 -1.47 3.08 -19.82
C ILE A 37 -2.73 2.97 -20.68
N LYS A 38 -2.84 1.89 -21.46
CA LYS A 38 -4.07 1.63 -22.21
C LYS A 38 -5.18 1.29 -21.25
N ASP A 39 -6.29 2.00 -21.37
CA ASP A 39 -7.50 1.78 -20.58
C ASP A 39 -8.22 0.52 -21.12
N MET A 40 -7.73 -0.65 -20.70
CA MET A 40 -8.45 -1.91 -20.86
C MET A 40 -9.23 -2.14 -19.56
N ASN A 41 -10.53 -1.91 -19.62
CA ASN A 41 -11.49 -2.22 -18.55
C ASN A 41 -11.59 -3.75 -18.37
N LEU A 42 -10.56 -4.38 -17.79
CA LEU A 42 -10.62 -5.77 -17.37
C LEU A 42 -10.95 -5.80 -15.88
N PRO A 43 -12.21 -6.11 -15.50
CA PRO A 43 -12.53 -6.33 -14.10
C PRO A 43 -11.88 -7.64 -13.63
N CYS A 44 -10.74 -7.52 -12.94
CA CYS A 44 -10.08 -8.60 -12.21
C CYS A 44 -10.69 -8.76 -10.81
N ASP A 45 -10.74 -10.00 -10.31
CA ASP A 45 -11.12 -10.26 -8.92
C ASP A 45 -9.97 -9.86 -7.97
N ILE A 46 -10.28 -9.01 -6.99
CA ILE A 46 -9.31 -8.51 -6.00
C ILE A 46 -9.72 -8.95 -4.61
N CYS A 47 -8.77 -9.47 -3.83
CA CYS A 47 -8.94 -9.72 -2.40
C CYS A 47 -7.96 -8.87 -1.59
N ILE A 48 -8.46 -8.08 -0.64
CA ILE A 48 -7.62 -7.27 0.26
C ILE A 48 -7.63 -7.89 1.65
N ILE A 49 -6.45 -8.27 2.13
CA ILE A 49 -6.22 -8.81 3.46
C ILE A 49 -6.02 -7.65 4.43
N ILE A 50 -6.79 -7.65 5.52
CA ILE A 50 -6.67 -6.69 6.62
C ILE A 50 -6.25 -7.46 7.88
N PRO A 51 -4.99 -7.37 8.31
CA PRO A 51 -4.59 -7.86 9.63
C PRO A 51 -5.21 -6.97 10.71
N ALA A 52 -5.96 -7.55 11.64
CA ALA A 52 -6.70 -6.84 12.67
C ALA A 52 -6.29 -7.30 14.07
N LYS A 53 -5.95 -6.35 14.93
CA LYS A 53 -5.76 -6.59 16.37
C LYS A 53 -6.10 -5.33 17.17
N ASN A 54 -7.18 -5.36 17.95
CA ASN A 54 -7.63 -4.23 18.77
C ASN A 54 -7.85 -2.92 17.97
N VAL A 55 -8.49 -3.03 16.81
CA VAL A 55 -8.66 -1.96 15.80
C VAL A 55 -10.11 -1.50 15.68
N ARG A 56 -10.92 -1.67 16.74
CA ARG A 56 -12.36 -1.32 16.73
C ARG A 56 -12.68 0.10 16.25
N LYS A 57 -11.75 1.05 16.44
CA LYS A 57 -11.94 2.47 16.07
C LYS A 57 -11.77 2.74 14.58
N THR A 58 -10.97 1.94 13.88
CA THR A 58 -10.55 2.23 12.50
C THR A 58 -11.06 1.20 11.50
N LEU A 59 -11.34 -0.04 11.94
CA LEU A 59 -11.73 -1.15 11.07
C LEU A 59 -12.90 -0.81 10.14
N LYS A 60 -13.99 -0.24 10.68
CA LYS A 60 -15.16 0.15 9.88
C LYS A 60 -14.78 1.05 8.71
N LYS A 61 -14.06 2.12 8.99
CA LYS A 61 -13.64 3.10 7.97
C LYS A 61 -12.66 2.49 6.96
N CYS A 62 -11.77 1.60 7.42
CA CYS A 62 -10.84 0.87 6.56
C CYS A 62 -11.59 -0.01 5.56
N VAL A 63 -12.48 -0.87 6.04
CA VAL A 63 -13.29 -1.77 5.22
C VAL A 63 -14.18 -0.99 4.26
N GLU A 64 -14.86 0.06 4.74
CA GLU A 64 -15.68 0.95 3.90
C GLU A 64 -14.87 1.61 2.78
N SER A 65 -13.62 2.03 3.06
CA SER A 65 -12.74 2.61 2.05
C SER A 65 -12.37 1.65 0.92
N ILE A 66 -12.44 0.33 1.16
CA ILE A 66 -12.15 -0.72 0.17
C ILE A 66 -13.40 -1.10 -0.61
N ILE A 67 -14.52 -1.40 0.06
CA ILE A 67 -15.73 -1.89 -0.61
C ILE A 67 -16.44 -0.81 -1.43
N LEU A 68 -16.29 0.47 -1.05
CA LEU A 68 -16.87 1.62 -1.76
C LEU A 68 -15.97 2.16 -2.89
N GLN A 69 -14.93 1.43 -3.28
CA GLN A 69 -14.07 1.81 -4.41
C GLN A 69 -14.86 1.88 -5.71
N GLU A 70 -14.54 2.88 -6.54
CA GLU A 70 -15.09 3.09 -7.88
C GLU A 70 -14.46 2.09 -8.86
N TYR A 71 -14.76 0.81 -8.66
CA TYR A 71 -14.19 -0.31 -9.41
C TYR A 71 -15.28 -1.32 -9.77
N ASN A 72 -15.34 -1.69 -11.05
CA ASN A 72 -16.40 -2.54 -11.59
C ASN A 72 -16.18 -4.04 -11.31
N GLY A 73 -14.94 -4.45 -11.02
CA GLY A 73 -14.63 -5.84 -10.68
C GLY A 73 -15.06 -6.25 -9.28
N LYS A 74 -14.89 -7.54 -8.98
CA LYS A 74 -15.21 -8.09 -7.66
C LYS A 74 -14.17 -7.65 -6.65
N ILE A 75 -14.64 -7.20 -5.50
CA ILE A 75 -13.80 -6.86 -4.35
C ILE A 75 -14.18 -7.78 -3.21
N SER A 76 -13.19 -8.50 -2.69
CA SER A 76 -13.30 -9.27 -1.46
C SER A 76 -12.41 -8.62 -0.40
N VAL A 77 -12.88 -8.57 0.83
CA VAL A 77 -12.10 -8.14 1.99
C VAL A 77 -11.97 -9.34 2.91
N LEU A 78 -10.73 -9.72 3.22
CA LEU A 78 -10.42 -10.77 4.18
C LEU A 78 -9.88 -10.14 5.46
N ILE A 79 -10.73 -10.04 6.48
CA ILE A 79 -10.33 -9.57 7.80
C ILE A 79 -9.73 -10.75 8.54
N VAL A 80 -8.47 -10.63 8.97
CA VAL A 80 -7.79 -11.66 9.76
C VAL A 80 -7.56 -11.11 11.16
N ASP A 81 -8.42 -11.52 12.09
CA ASP A 81 -8.32 -11.13 13.50
C ASP A 81 -7.25 -11.96 14.23
N ASP A 82 -6.30 -11.27 14.86
CA ASP A 82 -5.20 -11.85 15.64
C ASP A 82 -5.55 -11.85 17.13
N ALA A 83 -6.64 -12.55 17.48
CA ALA A 83 -7.15 -12.69 18.85
C ALA A 83 -7.34 -11.33 19.55
N SER A 84 -8.19 -10.47 18.98
CA SER A 84 -8.55 -9.18 19.60
C SER A 84 -9.30 -9.38 20.92
N GLU A 85 -9.05 -8.47 21.87
CA GLU A 85 -9.69 -8.44 23.19
C GLU A 85 -10.80 -7.36 23.28
N ASP A 86 -10.96 -6.57 22.23
CA ASP A 86 -11.98 -5.53 22.13
C ASP A 86 -13.10 -5.89 21.14
N ASP A 87 -13.98 -4.93 20.82
CA ASP A 87 -15.12 -5.14 19.91
C ASP A 87 -14.73 -5.34 18.43
N THR A 88 -13.45 -5.52 18.08
CA THR A 88 -12.99 -5.67 16.69
C THR A 88 -13.73 -6.77 15.94
N VAL A 89 -13.83 -7.98 16.51
CA VAL A 89 -14.52 -9.12 15.87
C VAL A 89 -16.00 -8.82 15.68
N LYS A 90 -16.66 -8.23 16.68
CA LYS A 90 -18.07 -7.85 16.60
C LYS A 90 -18.32 -6.86 15.45
N ILE A 91 -17.46 -5.85 15.31
CA ILE A 91 -17.55 -4.87 14.23
C ILE A 91 -17.32 -5.54 12.88
N ALA A 92 -16.36 -6.47 12.77
CA ALA A 92 -16.14 -7.22 11.54
C ALA A 92 -17.39 -8.00 11.11
N GLU A 93 -18.04 -8.71 12.05
CA GLU A 93 -19.28 -9.46 11.79
C GLU A 93 -20.44 -8.56 11.38
N ASP A 94 -20.57 -7.39 12.02
CA ASP A 94 -21.59 -6.40 11.66
C ASP A 94 -21.34 -5.85 10.24
N LEU A 95 -20.09 -5.58 9.87
CA LEU A 95 -19.73 -5.15 8.51
C LEU A 95 -20.07 -6.22 7.48
N LYS A 96 -19.72 -7.48 7.77
CA LYS A 96 -20.03 -8.62 6.90
C LYS A 96 -21.52 -8.76 6.63
N LYS A 97 -22.37 -8.58 7.65
CA LYS A 97 -23.83 -8.62 7.50
C LYS A 97 -24.38 -7.45 6.71
N ASN A 98 -23.85 -6.24 6.93
CA ASN A 98 -24.39 -5.01 6.35
C ASN A 98 -23.95 -4.79 4.89
N TYR A 99 -22.83 -5.36 4.45
CA TYR A 99 -22.22 -5.08 3.14
C TYR A 99 -22.23 -6.27 2.17
N ILE A 100 -23.26 -7.11 2.24
CA ILE A 100 -23.50 -8.14 1.22
C ILE A 100 -24.12 -7.46 -0.01
N GLN A 101 -23.32 -7.23 -1.03
CA GLN A 101 -23.77 -6.68 -2.32
C GLN A 101 -23.22 -7.52 -3.47
N ASN A 102 -23.88 -7.43 -4.63
CA ASN A 102 -23.35 -8.02 -5.85
C ASN A 102 -21.91 -7.51 -6.08
N ASN A 103 -20.95 -8.43 -6.24
CA ASN A 103 -19.51 -8.17 -6.42
C ASN A 103 -18.75 -7.57 -5.23
N ARG A 104 -19.32 -7.56 -4.02
CA ARG A 104 -18.61 -7.19 -2.77
C ARG A 104 -18.77 -8.30 -1.75
N ASN A 105 -17.66 -8.79 -1.22
CA ASN A 105 -17.67 -9.85 -0.22
C ASN A 105 -16.76 -9.48 0.97
N ILE A 106 -17.19 -9.84 2.18
CA ILE A 106 -16.39 -9.67 3.40
C ILE A 106 -16.33 -11.02 4.10
N GLU A 107 -15.12 -11.46 4.37
CA GLU A 107 -14.83 -12.68 5.11
C GLU A 107 -13.98 -12.36 6.33
N ILE A 108 -14.11 -13.21 7.34
CA ILE A 108 -13.48 -13.03 8.64
C ILE A 108 -12.82 -14.35 9.00
N LEU A 109 -11.55 -14.29 9.34
CA LEU A 109 -10.79 -15.38 9.93
C LEU A 109 -10.37 -14.96 11.33
N ASN A 110 -10.68 -15.79 12.31
CA ASN A 110 -10.26 -15.57 13.69
C ASN A 110 -9.14 -16.54 14.04
N ARG A 111 -8.00 -16.01 14.46
CA ARG A 111 -6.91 -16.82 15.01
C ARG A 111 -7.19 -17.08 16.49
N THR A 112 -6.90 -18.28 16.95
CA THR A 112 -7.10 -18.68 18.37
C THR A 112 -6.08 -18.05 19.30
N GLU A 113 -4.87 -17.81 18.80
CA GLU A 113 -3.77 -17.22 19.57
C GLU A 113 -3.06 -16.15 18.73
N SER A 114 -2.66 -15.07 19.41
CA SER A 114 -1.84 -14.03 18.82
C SER A 114 -0.38 -14.24 19.17
N ASN A 115 0.46 -14.16 18.15
CA ASN A 115 1.90 -14.02 18.29
C ASN A 115 2.40 -12.59 18.00
N ASN A 116 1.50 -11.60 17.89
CA ASN A 116 1.82 -10.17 17.69
C ASN A 116 2.70 -9.85 16.46
N ILE A 117 2.80 -10.78 15.51
CA ILE A 117 3.62 -10.62 14.32
C ILE A 117 2.68 -10.46 13.13
N LYS A 118 2.62 -9.25 12.58
CA LYS A 118 1.73 -8.93 11.47
C LYS A 118 1.90 -9.84 10.24
N SER A 119 3.13 -10.26 9.93
CA SER A 119 3.38 -11.15 8.80
C SER A 119 2.79 -12.54 8.99
N THR A 120 2.69 -13.07 10.22
CA THR A 120 2.04 -14.37 10.46
C THR A 120 0.53 -14.29 10.22
N VAL A 121 -0.08 -13.15 10.58
CA VAL A 121 -1.50 -12.86 10.32
C VAL A 121 -1.77 -12.81 8.81
N ILE A 122 -0.93 -12.09 8.06
CA ILE A 122 -1.05 -11.99 6.60
C ILE A 122 -0.85 -13.37 5.95
N ASN A 123 0.17 -14.12 6.35
CA ASN A 123 0.43 -15.46 5.82
C ASN A 123 -0.71 -16.44 6.12
N PHE A 124 -1.35 -16.33 7.29
CA PHE A 124 -2.53 -17.12 7.62
C PHE A 124 -3.70 -16.82 6.65
N GLY A 125 -3.92 -15.53 6.35
CA GLY A 125 -4.89 -15.10 5.34
C GLY A 125 -4.56 -15.59 3.93
N LEU A 126 -3.28 -15.50 3.52
CA LEU A 126 -2.81 -16.01 2.22
C LEU A 126 -3.05 -17.51 2.10
N ASN A 127 -2.66 -18.31 3.09
CA ASN A 127 -2.87 -19.75 3.09
C ASN A 127 -4.37 -20.11 2.94
N TYR A 128 -5.24 -19.34 3.58
CA TYR A 128 -6.70 -19.51 3.42
C TYR A 128 -7.21 -19.08 2.03
N ILE A 129 -6.60 -18.07 1.39
CA ILE A 129 -6.93 -17.71 0.01
C ILE A 129 -6.53 -18.84 -0.95
N PHE A 130 -5.31 -19.37 -0.82
CA PHE A 130 -4.77 -20.40 -1.71
C PHE A 130 -5.34 -21.81 -1.45
N SER A 131 -5.99 -22.05 -0.31
CA SER A 131 -6.70 -23.31 -0.07
C SER A 131 -8.08 -23.38 -0.73
N ARG A 132 -8.56 -22.29 -1.34
CA ARG A 132 -9.86 -22.20 -2.01
C ARG A 132 -9.77 -22.51 -3.50
N GLU A 133 -10.88 -22.97 -4.08
CA GLU A 133 -10.97 -23.22 -5.53
C GLU A 133 -10.90 -21.92 -6.35
N ASN A 134 -11.53 -20.85 -5.87
CA ASN A 134 -11.58 -19.56 -6.56
C ASN A 134 -10.54 -18.60 -5.97
N ILE A 135 -9.32 -18.68 -6.49
CA ILE A 135 -8.22 -17.78 -6.12
C ILE A 135 -8.41 -16.44 -6.87
N PRO A 136 -8.39 -15.30 -6.17
CA PRO A 136 -8.48 -13.99 -6.82
C PRO A 136 -7.25 -13.74 -7.71
N GLU A 137 -7.40 -12.97 -8.77
CA GLU A 137 -6.29 -12.60 -9.66
C GLU A 137 -5.29 -11.67 -8.95
N LEU A 138 -5.81 -10.78 -8.09
CA LEU A 138 -5.02 -9.80 -7.36
C LEU A 138 -5.24 -9.93 -5.85
N ILE A 139 -4.14 -9.87 -5.10
CA ILE A 139 -4.14 -9.94 -3.64
C ILE A 139 -3.45 -8.69 -3.10
N GLY A 140 -4.17 -7.89 -2.32
CA GLY A 140 -3.62 -6.72 -1.64
C GLY A 140 -3.53 -6.91 -0.14
N THR A 141 -2.70 -6.11 0.52
CA THR A 141 -2.72 -6.00 1.98
C THR A 141 -2.86 -4.54 2.39
N LEU A 142 -3.71 -4.27 3.38
CA LEU A 142 -3.93 -2.93 3.91
C LEU A 142 -4.02 -2.97 5.42
N ASP A 143 -3.36 -2.02 6.07
CA ASP A 143 -3.38 -1.90 7.53
C ASP A 143 -4.75 -1.38 7.98
N ALA A 144 -5.25 -1.90 9.09
CA ALA A 144 -6.58 -1.56 9.60
C ALA A 144 -6.74 -0.08 10.04
N ASP A 145 -5.66 0.70 10.09
CA ASP A 145 -5.62 2.14 10.36
C ASP A 145 -5.34 3.00 9.11
N SER A 146 -5.31 2.36 7.93
CA SER A 146 -5.09 3.00 6.63
C SER A 146 -6.34 2.97 5.77
N PHE A 147 -6.50 3.96 4.89
CA PHE A 147 -7.71 4.17 4.09
C PHE A 147 -7.36 4.43 2.63
N LEU A 148 -8.12 3.84 1.72
CA LEU A 148 -7.94 4.04 0.28
C LEU A 148 -8.70 5.29 -0.23
N GLY A 149 -8.08 6.01 -1.17
CA GLY A 149 -8.80 6.98 -2.00
C GLY A 149 -9.72 6.28 -3.00
N LYS A 150 -10.81 6.91 -3.42
CA LYS A 150 -11.94 6.25 -4.13
C LYS A 150 -11.59 5.52 -5.43
N ASP A 151 -10.54 5.95 -6.12
CA ASP A 151 -10.11 5.50 -7.44
C ASP A 151 -8.83 4.65 -7.40
N VAL A 152 -8.30 4.35 -6.21
CA VAL A 152 -7.02 3.65 -6.03
C VAL A 152 -7.03 2.27 -6.69
N LEU A 153 -8.08 1.47 -6.48
CA LEU A 153 -8.13 0.12 -7.06
C LEU A 153 -8.26 0.15 -8.58
N LYS A 154 -9.09 1.04 -9.12
CA LYS A 154 -9.22 1.24 -10.56
C LYS A 154 -7.86 1.58 -11.19
N ASN A 155 -7.16 2.55 -10.63
CA ASN A 155 -5.85 2.98 -11.12
C ASN A 155 -4.78 1.89 -10.97
N ALA A 156 -4.83 1.11 -9.88
CA ALA A 156 -3.88 0.02 -9.65
C ALA A 156 -4.07 -1.13 -10.64
N VAL A 157 -5.32 -1.54 -10.90
CA VAL A 157 -5.64 -2.62 -11.85
C VAL A 157 -5.14 -2.30 -13.25
N LEU A 158 -5.26 -1.05 -13.69
CA LEU A 158 -4.75 -0.62 -15.00
C LEU A 158 -3.24 -0.85 -15.17
N ARG A 159 -2.46 -0.81 -14.08
CA ARG A 159 -1.02 -1.11 -14.13
C ARG A 159 -0.76 -2.59 -14.41
N PHE A 160 -1.64 -3.49 -13.96
CA PHE A 160 -1.56 -4.91 -14.26
C PHE A 160 -1.95 -5.26 -15.71
N ASN A 161 -2.22 -4.28 -16.58
CA ASN A 161 -2.30 -4.54 -18.02
C ASN A 161 -0.92 -4.94 -18.60
N ASP A 162 0.18 -4.48 -18.01
CA ASP A 162 1.51 -5.02 -18.32
C ASP A 162 1.70 -6.34 -17.56
N LYS A 163 1.80 -7.45 -18.30
CA LYS A 163 2.01 -8.79 -17.73
C LYS A 163 3.33 -8.91 -16.96
N LYS A 164 4.29 -8.01 -17.18
CA LYS A 164 5.56 -7.99 -16.42
C LYS A 164 5.40 -7.40 -15.02
N ILE A 165 4.33 -6.67 -14.76
CA ILE A 165 4.07 -6.06 -13.46
C ILE A 165 3.46 -7.12 -12.54
N MET A 166 4.20 -7.47 -11.49
CA MET A 166 3.78 -8.42 -10.45
C MET A 166 3.27 -7.73 -9.18
N VAL A 167 3.71 -6.49 -8.94
CA VAL A 167 3.35 -5.71 -7.76
C VAL A 167 3.09 -4.26 -8.14
N VAL A 168 2.04 -3.69 -7.53
CA VAL A 168 1.71 -2.27 -7.63
C VAL A 168 1.64 -1.70 -6.23
N THR A 169 2.24 -0.53 -6.05
CA THR A 169 2.28 0.21 -4.77
C THR A 169 1.58 1.54 -4.95
N SER A 170 1.12 2.13 -3.84
CA SER A 170 0.38 3.38 -3.87
C SER A 170 1.12 4.52 -3.18
N TRP A 171 0.73 5.75 -3.54
CA TRP A 171 1.12 6.94 -2.80
C TRP A 171 0.40 6.96 -1.46
N MET A 172 1.16 7.22 -0.39
CA MET A 172 0.63 7.27 0.97
C MET A 172 0.86 8.65 1.57
N VAL A 173 -0.18 9.17 2.21
CA VAL A 173 -0.14 10.48 2.84
C VAL A 173 -0.73 10.37 4.24
N PRO A 174 -0.08 10.93 5.28
CA PRO A 174 -0.65 10.95 6.63
C PRO A 174 -2.01 11.66 6.66
N GLU A 175 -2.97 11.06 7.37
CA GLU A 175 -4.31 11.64 7.51
C GLU A 175 -4.31 12.90 8.39
N ASN A 176 -3.57 12.89 9.51
CA ASN A 176 -3.60 13.95 10.51
C ASN A 176 -2.71 15.15 10.13
N LYS A 177 -3.25 16.38 10.18
CA LYS A 177 -2.60 17.61 9.68
C LYS A 177 -2.68 18.81 10.63
N LYS A 178 -2.88 18.56 11.93
CA LYS A 178 -3.20 19.63 12.88
C LYS A 178 -2.02 20.54 13.22
N ASN A 179 -0.81 19.99 13.37
CA ASN A 179 0.34 20.70 13.94
C ASN A 179 1.51 20.82 12.96
N PHE A 180 2.45 21.74 13.23
CA PHE A 180 3.65 21.95 12.42
C PHE A 180 4.40 20.64 12.13
N TRP A 181 4.63 19.81 13.15
CA TRP A 181 5.30 18.51 13.01
C TRP A 181 4.58 17.55 12.05
N THR A 182 3.24 17.47 12.14
CA THR A 182 2.45 16.64 11.21
C THR A 182 2.51 17.15 9.77
N ARG A 183 2.69 18.46 9.58
CA ARG A 183 2.91 19.04 8.23
C ARG A 183 4.31 18.70 7.71
N MET A 184 5.34 18.75 8.55
CA MET A 184 6.69 18.30 8.17
C MET A 184 6.70 16.81 7.81
N GLN A 185 6.04 15.96 8.59
CA GLN A 185 5.88 14.53 8.29
C GLN A 185 5.17 14.30 6.95
N LYS A 186 4.15 15.12 6.62
CA LYS A 186 3.50 15.05 5.31
C LYS A 186 4.50 15.34 4.17
N ILE A 187 5.33 16.37 4.32
CA ILE A 187 6.35 16.71 3.32
C ILE A 187 7.34 15.54 3.16
N GLU A 188 7.79 14.94 4.26
CA GLU A 188 8.63 13.75 4.24
C GLU A 188 8.00 12.60 3.44
N TYR A 189 6.74 12.25 3.72
CA TYR A 189 6.02 11.20 2.98
C TYR A 189 5.85 11.52 1.49
N MET A 190 5.60 12.79 1.16
CA MET A 190 5.53 13.25 -0.22
C MET A 190 6.88 13.11 -0.93
N MET A 191 7.98 13.49 -0.27
CA MET A 191 9.33 13.33 -0.82
C MET A 191 9.67 11.85 -1.02
N VAL A 192 9.39 10.99 -0.04
CA VAL A 192 9.61 9.54 -0.15
C VAL A 192 8.81 8.94 -1.31
N SER A 193 7.54 9.32 -1.46
CA SER A 193 6.69 8.86 -2.56
C SER A 193 7.22 9.34 -3.92
N PHE A 194 7.68 10.60 -3.99
CA PHE A 194 8.31 11.15 -5.19
C PHE A 194 9.60 10.43 -5.57
N PHE A 195 10.50 10.16 -4.63
CA PHE A 195 11.72 9.40 -4.90
C PHE A 195 11.42 7.97 -5.35
N ARG A 196 10.43 7.30 -4.76
CA ARG A 196 9.99 5.97 -5.21
C ARG A 196 9.47 5.99 -6.64
N TYR A 197 8.71 7.01 -7.00
CA TYR A 197 8.26 7.22 -8.38
C TYR A 197 9.44 7.41 -9.35
N LEU A 198 10.49 8.16 -8.96
CA LEU A 198 11.70 8.26 -9.79
C LEU A 198 12.42 6.90 -9.92
N LEU A 199 12.52 6.12 -8.84
CA LEU A 199 13.12 4.79 -8.86
C LEU A 199 12.31 3.80 -9.72
N GLU A 200 10.98 3.89 -9.74
CA GLU A 200 10.10 3.11 -10.63
C GLU A 200 10.48 3.32 -12.10
N LYS A 201 10.73 4.58 -12.51
CA LYS A 201 11.10 4.92 -13.90
C LYS A 201 12.38 4.24 -14.38
N VAL A 202 13.26 3.83 -13.47
CA VAL A 202 14.50 3.10 -13.77
C VAL A 202 14.46 1.65 -13.30
N GLN A 203 13.29 1.13 -12.92
CA GLN A 203 13.08 -0.24 -12.44
C GLN A 203 13.95 -0.61 -11.22
N ALA A 204 14.25 0.39 -10.38
CA ALA A 204 15.09 0.22 -9.17
C ALA A 204 14.26 0.16 -7.87
N LEU A 205 12.93 0.05 -7.96
CA LEU A 205 12.08 -0.07 -6.79
C LEU A 205 12.19 -1.49 -6.20
N CYS A 206 12.82 -1.61 -5.04
CA CYS A 206 13.11 -2.90 -4.40
C CYS A 206 12.19 -3.25 -3.21
N ILE A 207 11.32 -2.33 -2.78
CA ILE A 207 10.48 -2.50 -1.58
C ILE A 207 9.05 -2.05 -1.86
N ALA A 208 8.09 -2.90 -1.49
CA ALA A 208 6.66 -2.59 -1.49
C ALA A 208 6.22 -2.10 -0.08
N PRO A 209 5.86 -0.83 0.08
CA PRO A 209 5.46 -0.27 1.37
C PRO A 209 3.97 -0.48 1.67
N ALA A 210 3.59 -0.39 2.95
CA ALA A 210 2.23 -0.50 3.52
C ALA A 210 1.12 -1.04 2.60
N PHE A 211 0.47 -0.21 1.77
CA PHE A 211 -0.52 -0.69 0.78
C PHE A 211 0.13 -1.08 -0.54
N HIS A 212 0.01 -2.37 -0.85
CA HIS A 212 0.49 -2.97 -2.08
C HIS A 212 -0.48 -4.05 -2.55
N ILE A 213 -0.50 -4.26 -3.86
CA ILE A 213 -1.28 -5.29 -4.54
C ILE A 213 -0.32 -6.15 -5.34
N PHE A 214 -0.44 -7.45 -5.21
CA PHE A 214 0.31 -8.46 -5.97
C PHE A 214 -0.62 -9.20 -6.92
N ARG A 215 -0.08 -9.75 -8.01
CA ARG A 215 -0.72 -10.88 -8.68
C ARG A 215 -0.69 -12.10 -7.77
N SER A 216 -1.73 -12.92 -7.79
CA SER A 216 -1.75 -14.18 -7.03
C SER A 216 -0.59 -15.11 -7.44
N GLU A 217 -0.19 -15.12 -8.71
CA GLU A 217 0.97 -15.86 -9.23
C GLU A 217 2.32 -15.50 -8.59
N PHE A 218 2.41 -14.42 -7.81
CA PHE A 218 3.63 -14.04 -7.12
C PHE A 218 3.96 -14.97 -5.93
N PHE A 219 2.94 -15.53 -5.29
CA PHE A 219 3.07 -16.40 -4.11
C PHE A 219 3.17 -17.87 -4.51
#